data_AF-A0A2P4YA15-F1
#
_entry.id   AF-A0A2P4YA15-F1
#
_cell.length_a   1.000
_cell.length_b   1.000
_cell.length_c   1.000
_cell.angle_alpha   90.00
_cell.angle_beta   90.00
_cell.angle_gamma   90.00
#
_symmetry.space_group_name_H-M   'P 1'
#
loop_
_entity.id
_entity.type
_entity.pdbx_description
1 polymer ?
#
loop_
_entity_poly.entity_id
_entity_poly.type
_entity_poly.pdbx_seq_one_letter_code
_entity_poly.pdbx_strand_id
1 'polypeptide(L)'
;MALGGFVLDEQGEEDLLREALQTVRDQGFRMQRAVDAGDQAAVLKHAAEVLRELRTSLLSPKNYYQLYMLVMDELRHFESYVEEQQQKGASMRVLYERVQSSGNVLPRL
;
A
#
# COMPACT_ATOMS: atom_id res chain seq x y z
N MET A 1 -0.83 -2.02 33.63
CA MET A 1 -1.42 -0.73 33.24
C MET A 1 -2.35 -1.01 32.08
N ALA A 2 -3.65 -0.84 32.28
CA ALA A 2 -4.64 -1.10 31.24
C ALA A 2 -4.42 -0.13 30.08
N LEU A 3 -4.01 -0.65 28.91
CA LEU A 3 -4.11 0.08 27.67
C LEU A 3 -5.60 0.20 27.36
N GLY A 4 -6.23 1.25 27.90
CA GLY A 4 -7.50 1.74 27.37
C GLY A 4 -7.22 2.22 25.95
N GLY A 5 -7.23 1.29 24.99
CA GLY A 5 -7.11 1.59 23.59
C GLY A 5 -8.21 2.58 23.23
N PHE A 6 -7.85 3.62 22.49
CA PHE A 6 -8.83 4.46 21.83
C PHE A 6 -9.62 3.55 20.87
N VAL A 7 -10.79 3.11 21.31
CA VAL A 7 -11.72 2.33 20.49
C VAL A 7 -12.62 3.33 19.80
N LEU A 8 -12.57 3.36 18.47
CA LEU A 8 -13.52 4.12 17.66
C LEU A 8 -14.92 3.55 17.88
N ASP A 9 -15.92 4.43 17.87
CA ASP A 9 -17.30 3.98 17.70
C ASP A 9 -17.51 3.47 16.26
N GLU A 10 -18.65 2.82 16.01
CA GLU A 10 -18.95 2.24 14.69
C GLU A 10 -18.84 3.29 13.57
N GLN A 11 -19.31 4.51 13.82
CA GLN A 11 -19.25 5.61 12.86
C GLN A 11 -17.81 6.04 12.58
N GLY A 12 -16.99 6.21 13.62
CA GLY A 12 -15.58 6.58 13.48
C GLY A 12 -14.77 5.50 12.77
N GLU A 13 -15.09 4.23 12.98
CA GLU A 13 -14.47 3.12 12.26
C GLU A 13 -14.84 3.12 10.76
N GLU A 14 -16.12 3.37 10.44
CA GLU A 14 -16.58 3.48 9.05
C GLU A 14 -15.95 4.67 8.31
N ASP A 15 -15.83 5.82 8.96
CA ASP A 15 -15.20 7.00 8.37
C ASP A 15 -13.70 6.79 8.15
N LEU A 16 -13.01 6.17 9.11
CA LEU A 16 -11.61 5.75 8.95
C LEU A 16 -11.43 4.78 7.79
N LEU A 17 -12.30 3.77 7.68
CA LEU A 17 -12.27 2.82 6.57
C LEU A 17 -12.47 3.57 5.24
N ARG A 18 -13.44 4.49 5.16
CA ARG A 18 -13.71 5.25 3.94
C ARG A 18 -12.48 6.07 3.51
N GLU A 19 -11.82 6.75 4.45
CA GLU A 19 -10.61 7.53 4.19
C GLU A 19 -9.45 6.65 3.72
N ALA A 20 -9.23 5.51 4.38
CA ALA A 20 -8.18 4.56 4.00
C ALA A 20 -8.43 4.00 2.59
N LEU A 21 -9.65 3.57 2.30
CA LEU A 21 -10.02 3.06 0.97
C LEU A 21 -9.86 4.14 -0.12
N GLN A 22 -10.22 5.39 0.15
CA GLN A 22 -10.02 6.49 -0.78
C GLN A 22 -8.53 6.73 -1.03
N THR A 23 -7.71 6.74 0.03
CA THR A 23 -6.26 6.90 -0.07
C THR A 23 -5.63 5.80 -0.92
N VAL A 24 -6.04 4.54 -0.73
CA VAL A 24 -5.57 3.42 -1.56
C VAL A 24 -5.90 3.64 -3.04
N ARG A 25 -7.12 4.05 -3.37
CA ARG A 25 -7.53 4.32 -4.77
C ARG A 25 -6.73 5.46 -5.38
N ASP A 26 -6.54 6.55 -4.65
CA ASP A 26 -5.82 7.73 -5.14
C ASP A 26 -4.34 7.41 -5.38
N GLN A 27 -3.71 6.67 -4.46
CA GLN A 27 -2.31 6.25 -4.61
C GLN A 27 -2.16 5.17 -5.69
N GLY A 28 -3.09 4.23 -5.80
CA GLY A 28 -3.12 3.23 -6.87
C GLY A 28 -3.22 3.85 -8.27
N PHE A 29 -4.10 4.85 -8.43
CA PHE A 29 -4.20 5.61 -9.68
C PHE A 29 -2.91 6.37 -10.01
N ARG A 30 -2.29 7.02 -9.01
CA ARG A 30 -1.00 7.72 -9.19
C ARG A 30 0.14 6.76 -9.51
N MET A 31 0.13 5.57 -8.92
CA MET A 31 1.09 4.50 -9.21
C MET A 31 1.00 4.09 -10.69
N GLN A 32 -0.20 3.81 -11.20
CA GLN A 32 -0.40 3.44 -12.60
C GLN A 32 0.04 4.55 -13.56
N ARG A 33 -0.29 5.82 -13.25
CA ARG A 33 0.25 6.96 -14.03
C ARG A 33 1.76 7.06 -14.01
N ALA A 34 2.40 6.76 -12.88
CA ALA A 34 3.86 6.74 -12.79
C ALA A 34 4.47 5.59 -13.60
N VAL A 35 3.79 4.45 -13.69
CA VAL A 35 4.17 3.34 -14.59
C VAL A 35 4.15 3.82 -16.03
N ASP A 36 3.05 4.46 -16.48
CA ASP A 36 2.91 4.98 -17.84
C ASP A 36 3.99 6.02 -18.18
N ALA A 37 4.38 6.85 -17.21
CA ALA A 37 5.42 7.86 -17.35
C ALA A 37 6.86 7.30 -17.27
N GLY A 38 7.03 6.04 -16.90
CA GLY A 38 8.34 5.42 -16.68
C GLY A 38 9.08 5.93 -15.43
N ASP A 39 8.39 6.57 -14.49
CA ASP A 39 8.99 7.10 -13.25
C ASP A 39 9.00 6.03 -12.15
N GLN A 40 10.05 5.20 -12.14
CA GLN A 40 10.21 4.13 -11.15
C GLN A 40 10.19 4.64 -9.70
N ALA A 41 10.75 5.81 -9.41
CA ALA A 41 10.81 6.32 -8.03
C ALA A 41 9.40 6.66 -7.54
N ALA A 42 8.58 7.28 -8.40
CA ALA A 42 7.19 7.56 -8.10
C ALA A 42 6.36 6.27 -7.96
N VAL A 43 6.56 5.26 -8.82
CA VAL A 43 5.89 3.95 -8.70
C VAL A 43 6.13 3.34 -7.32
N LEU A 44 7.40 3.23 -6.90
CA LEU A 44 7.76 2.65 -5.60
C LEU A 44 7.20 3.46 -4.43
N LYS A 45 7.21 4.79 -4.54
CA LYS A 45 6.64 5.68 -3.53
C LYS A 45 5.14 5.43 -3.36
N HIS A 46 4.37 5.39 -4.46
CA HIS A 46 2.93 5.21 -4.40
C HIS A 46 2.54 3.81 -3.92
N ALA A 47 3.27 2.77 -4.32
CA ALA A 47 3.10 1.41 -3.78
C ALA A 47 3.32 1.37 -2.25
N ALA A 48 4.35 2.05 -1.75
CA ALA A 48 4.63 2.11 -0.31
C ALA A 48 3.53 2.86 0.47
N GLU A 49 2.93 3.91 -0.11
CA GLU A 49 1.79 4.62 0.50
C GLU A 49 0.52 3.75 0.52
N VAL A 50 0.25 2.97 -0.53
CA VAL A 50 -0.85 1.98 -0.53
C VAL A 50 -0.67 0.97 0.61
N LEU A 51 0.53 0.41 0.77
CA LEU A 51 0.84 -0.53 1.85
C LEU A 51 0.80 0.11 3.24
N ARG A 52 1.00 1.43 3.33
CA ARG A 52 1.01 2.16 4.60
C ARG A 52 -0.34 2.12 5.30
N GLU A 53 -1.44 2.08 4.54
CA GLU A 53 -2.80 2.04 5.08
C GLU A 53 -3.07 0.78 5.92
N LEU A 54 -2.38 -0.33 5.62
CA LEU A 54 -2.45 -1.57 6.40
C LEU A 54 -1.84 -1.45 7.81
N ARG A 55 -1.21 -0.34 8.16
CA ARG A 55 -0.61 -0.15 9.49
C ARG A 55 -1.62 0.24 10.57
N THR A 56 -2.85 0.56 10.19
CA THR A 56 -3.89 0.92 11.16
C THR A 56 -4.21 -0.27 12.08
N SER A 57 -4.32 0.01 13.38
CA SER A 57 -4.78 -0.96 14.39
C SER A 57 -6.19 -0.64 14.91
N LEU A 58 -6.89 0.29 14.24
CA LEU A 58 -8.17 0.83 14.70
C LEU A 58 -9.38 0.21 13.98
N LEU A 59 -9.15 -0.59 12.94
CA LEU A 59 -10.21 -1.30 12.22
C LEU A 59 -10.48 -2.66 12.87
N SER A 60 -11.76 -3.02 12.95
CA SER A 60 -12.21 -4.38 13.21
C SER A 60 -11.68 -5.34 12.14
N PRO A 61 -11.59 -6.65 12.43
CA PRO A 61 -11.12 -7.63 11.46
C PRO A 61 -11.90 -7.62 10.13
N LYS A 62 -13.21 -7.34 10.17
CA LYS A 62 -14.06 -7.26 8.98
C LYS A 62 -13.67 -6.07 8.09
N ASN A 63 -13.56 -4.88 8.67
CA ASN A 63 -13.23 -3.67 7.93
C ASN A 63 -11.76 -3.67 7.46
N TYR A 64 -10.86 -4.21 8.28
CA TYR A 64 -9.47 -4.43 7.89
C TYR A 64 -9.37 -5.38 6.69
N TYR A 65 -10.14 -6.47 6.67
CA TYR A 65 -10.18 -7.39 5.53
C TYR A 65 -10.64 -6.68 4.24
N GLN A 66 -11.61 -5.79 4.33
CA GLN A 66 -12.04 -5.00 3.17
C GLN A 66 -10.93 -4.07 2.65
N LEU A 67 -10.20 -3.39 3.54
CA LEU A 67 -9.04 -2.58 3.17
C LEU A 67 -7.95 -3.44 2.53
N TYR A 68 -7.64 -4.59 3.14
CA TYR A 68 -6.67 -5.56 2.63
C TYR A 68 -6.97 -6.02 1.20
N MET A 69 -8.23 -6.36 0.91
CA MET A 69 -8.62 -6.79 -0.43
C MET A 69 -8.33 -5.71 -1.48
N LEU A 70 -8.67 -4.45 -1.20
CA LEU A 70 -8.39 -3.36 -2.13
C LEU A 70 -6.89 -3.08 -2.28
N VAL A 71 -6.12 -3.13 -1.19
CA VAL A 71 -4.65 -3.00 -1.25
C VAL A 71 -4.05 -4.11 -2.11
N MET A 72 -4.48 -5.35 -1.95
CA MET A 72 -4.02 -6.48 -2.75
C MET A 72 -4.40 -6.34 -4.23
N ASP A 73 -5.54 -5.73 -4.53
CA ASP A 73 -5.92 -5.44 -5.91
C ASP A 73 -4.95 -4.45 -6.56
N GLU A 74 -4.60 -3.35 -5.88
CA GLU A 74 -3.61 -2.39 -6.38
C GLU A 74 -2.20 -3.00 -6.48
N LEU A 75 -1.81 -3.85 -5.53
CA LEU A 75 -0.50 -4.53 -5.56
C LEU A 75 -0.34 -5.47 -6.76
N ARG A 76 -1.41 -6.04 -7.32
CA ARG A 76 -1.32 -6.83 -8.56
C ARG A 76 -0.85 -5.98 -9.75
N HIS A 77 -1.22 -4.69 -9.79
CA HIS A 77 -0.71 -3.78 -10.82
C HIS A 77 0.80 -3.51 -10.62
N PHE A 78 1.23 -3.39 -9.35
CA PHE A 78 2.65 -3.26 -9.04
C PHE A 78 3.44 -4.53 -9.40
N GLU A 79 2.90 -5.72 -9.11
CA GLU A 79 3.48 -7.01 -9.50
C GLU A 79 3.69 -7.07 -11.02
N SER A 80 2.67 -6.75 -11.82
CA SER A 80 2.79 -6.70 -13.28
C SER A 80 3.89 -5.73 -13.74
N TYR A 81 4.00 -4.55 -13.10
CA TYR A 81 5.10 -3.63 -13.37
C TYR A 81 6.48 -4.26 -13.09
N VAL A 82 6.65 -4.96 -11.97
CA VAL A 82 7.91 -5.63 -11.61
C VAL A 82 8.26 -6.71 -12.62
N GLU A 83 7.28 -7.53 -13.04
CA GLU A 83 7.47 -8.55 -14.07
C GLU A 83 7.92 -7.94 -15.40
N GLU A 84 7.31 -6.85 -15.83
CA GLU A 84 7.74 -6.12 -17.03
C GLU A 84 9.16 -5.59 -16.91
N GLN A 85 9.55 -5.03 -15.75
CA GLN A 85 10.92 -4.56 -15.52
C GLN A 85 11.92 -5.72 -15.61
N GLN A 86 11.58 -6.87 -15.05
CA GLN A 86 12.39 -8.08 -15.13
C GLN A 86 12.55 -8.54 -16.59
N GLN A 87 11.47 -8.55 -17.38
CA GLN A 87 11.51 -8.89 -18.81
C GLN A 87 12.36 -7.90 -19.62
N LYS A 88 12.35 -6.62 -19.24
CA LYS A 88 13.21 -5.56 -19.84
C LYS A 88 14.68 -5.65 -19.40
N GLY A 89 15.03 -6.62 -18.54
CA GLY A 89 16.40 -6.85 -18.07
C GLY A 89 16.83 -5.99 -16.88
N ALA A 90 15.88 -5.39 -16.15
CA ALA A 90 16.20 -4.65 -14.94
C ALA A 90 16.76 -5.58 -13.86
N SER A 91 17.73 -5.08 -13.07
CA SER A 91 18.31 -5.84 -11.98
C SER A 91 17.34 -5.95 -10.80
N MET A 92 16.78 -7.15 -10.60
CA MET A 92 15.89 -7.45 -9.46
C MET A 92 16.58 -7.25 -8.11
N ARG A 93 17.90 -7.44 -8.04
CA ARG A 93 18.68 -7.14 -6.83
C ARG A 93 18.61 -5.65 -6.47
N VAL A 94 18.79 -4.77 -7.45
CA VAL A 94 18.71 -3.31 -7.23
C VAL A 94 17.30 -2.90 -6.82
N LEU A 95 16.28 -3.50 -7.45
CA LEU A 95 14.89 -3.25 -7.07
C LEU A 95 14.60 -3.70 -5.63
N TYR A 96 15.08 -4.89 -5.25
CA TYR A 96 14.98 -5.43 -3.89
C TYR A 96 15.67 -4.51 -2.87
N GLU A 97 16.90 -4.07 -3.14
CA GLU A 97 17.61 -3.14 -2.25
C GLU A 97 16.87 -1.80 -2.09
N ARG A 98 16.22 -1.31 -3.16
CA ARG A 98 15.42 -0.08 -3.11
C ARG A 98 14.19 -0.22 -2.21
N VAL A 99 13.40 -1.27 -2.35
CA VAL A 99 12.20 -1.46 -1.50
C VAL A 99 12.56 -1.69 -0.04
N GLN A 100 13.71 -2.32 0.23
CA GLN A 100 14.22 -2.54 1.58
C GLN A 100 14.64 -1.26 2.32
N SER A 101 14.78 -0.13 1.61
CA SER A 101 15.05 1.17 2.24
C SER A 101 13.87 1.74 3.04
N SER A 102 12.68 1.12 2.95
CA SER A 102 11.51 1.52 3.73
C SER A 102 11.74 1.37 5.23
N GLY A 103 11.49 2.45 5.98
CA GLY A 103 11.61 2.45 7.44
C GLY A 103 10.51 1.65 8.15
N ASN A 104 9.39 1.38 7.47
CA ASN A 104 8.25 0.67 8.06
C ASN A 104 8.26 -0.80 7.63
N VAL A 105 8.07 -1.71 8.60
CA VAL A 105 8.16 -3.16 8.34
C VAL A 105 7.10 -3.66 7.36
N LEU A 106 5.85 -3.21 7.45
CA LEU A 106 4.77 -3.69 6.58
C LEU A 106 4.99 -3.30 5.11
N PRO A 107 5.23 -2.01 4.75
CA PRO A 107 5.55 -1.66 3.37
C PRO A 107 6.89 -2.21 2.83
N ARG A 108 7.74 -2.75 3.71
CA ARG A 108 9.06 -3.29 3.34
C ARG A 108 9.01 -4.77 2.94
N LEU A 109 8.08 -5.51 3.53
CA LEU A 109 7.88 -6.94 3.31
C LEU A 109 6.87 -7.16 2.19
#